data_AF-A0A3M6TBX9-F1
#
_entry.id   AF-A0A3M6TBX9-F1
#
_cell.length_a   1.000
_cell.length_b   1.000
_cell.length_c   1.000
_cell.angle_alpha   90.00
_cell.angle_beta   90.00
_cell.angle_gamma   90.00
#
_symmetry.space_group_name_H-M   'P 1'
#
loop_
_entity.id
_entity.type
_entity.pdbx_description
1 polymer ?
#
loop_
_entity_poly.entity_id
_entity_poly.type
_entity_poly.pdbx_seq_one_letter_code
_entity_poly.pdbx_strand_id
1 'polypeptide(L)'
;MKRDEVFLVAQDNWLIKKVGLFLVEQYGEKQQHLTAQKMRELAWLLKQYCAADFSPNAQLGDFIKPARFDVVISAVKSLSKFEFEGVQRVATPSLSLKVVHSLKRCVSILRGRAFHTKDKDLQEDSDNFEKLLDSEWGHCISYHSLNTVEERKFNKIEILSLTEDLEKLQRSFLSKISSSTQVLTEPPLEAWSHLA
;
A
#
# COMPACT_ATOMS: atom_id res chain seq x y z
N MET A 1 1.11 13.83 16.42
CA MET A 1 1.81 13.89 15.11
C MET A 1 3.16 14.57 15.31
N LYS A 2 4.25 14.07 14.71
CA LYS A 2 5.57 14.70 14.85
C LYS A 2 5.51 16.14 14.28
N ARG A 3 6.14 17.11 14.94
CA ARG A 3 6.25 18.49 14.43
C ARG A 3 7.44 18.57 13.50
N ASP A 4 7.22 18.31 12.22
CA ASP A 4 8.18 18.44 11.14
C ASP A 4 7.57 19.33 10.02
N GLU A 5 8.31 19.56 8.94
CA GLU A 5 7.80 20.35 7.81
C GLU A 5 6.50 19.81 7.22
N VAL A 6 6.32 18.48 7.20
CA VAL A 6 5.11 17.84 6.67
C VAL A 6 3.90 18.19 7.55
N PHE A 7 4.11 18.31 8.87
CA PHE A 7 3.07 18.79 9.78
C PHE A 7 2.65 20.22 9.48
N LEU A 8 3.59 21.13 9.18
CA LEU A 8 3.28 22.52 8.83
C LEU A 8 2.45 22.59 7.54
N VAL A 9 2.86 21.85 6.50
CA VAL A 9 2.11 21.76 5.23
C VAL A 9 0.69 21.23 5.45
N ALA A 10 0.53 20.20 6.30
CA ALA A 10 -0.78 19.66 6.63
C ALA A 10 -1.66 20.67 7.38
N GLN A 11 -1.06 21.51 8.24
CA GLN A 11 -1.76 22.50 9.05
C GLN A 11 -2.20 23.72 8.21
N ASP A 12 -1.37 24.16 7.28
CA ASP A 12 -1.65 25.33 6.45
C ASP A 12 -2.68 25.01 5.37
N ASN A 13 -2.68 23.78 4.84
CA ASN A 13 -3.60 23.38 3.79
C ASN A 13 -5.05 23.17 4.30
N TRP A 14 -6.00 23.94 3.77
CA TRP A 14 -7.40 23.88 4.21
C TRP A 14 -8.09 22.55 3.84
N LEU A 15 -7.77 21.96 2.68
CA LEU A 15 -8.40 20.75 2.18
C LEU A 15 -7.93 19.53 2.99
N ILE A 16 -6.64 19.47 3.34
CA ILE A 16 -6.08 18.42 4.21
C ILE A 16 -6.73 18.49 5.60
N LYS A 17 -6.91 19.69 6.16
CA LYS A 17 -7.66 19.87 7.42
C LYS A 17 -9.09 19.34 7.32
N LYS A 18 -9.79 19.61 6.21
CA LYS A 18 -11.16 19.11 6.00
C LYS A 18 -11.21 17.59 5.88
N VAL A 19 -10.23 16.96 5.22
CA VAL A 19 -10.11 15.49 5.23
C VAL A 19 -9.89 14.97 6.65
N GLY A 20 -9.00 15.61 7.41
CA GLY A 20 -8.75 15.25 8.81
C GLY A 20 -10.02 15.30 9.66
N LEU A 21 -10.77 16.41 9.59
CA LEU A 21 -12.04 16.58 10.31
C LEU A 21 -13.04 15.47 9.94
N PHE A 22 -13.22 15.24 8.64
CA PHE A 22 -14.11 14.20 8.14
C PHE A 22 -13.72 12.81 8.69
N LEU A 23 -12.44 12.45 8.71
CA LEU A 23 -11.98 11.17 9.22
C LEU A 23 -12.21 11.03 10.74
N VAL A 24 -12.06 12.11 11.51
CA VAL A 24 -12.39 12.12 12.93
C VAL A 24 -13.89 11.93 13.15
N GLU A 25 -14.73 12.60 12.35
CA GLU A 25 -16.19 12.43 12.41
C GLU A 25 -16.62 10.99 12.04
N GLN A 26 -15.96 10.38 11.06
CA GLN A 26 -16.29 9.02 10.63
C GLN A 26 -15.83 7.92 11.58
N TYR A 27 -14.59 8.01 12.08
CA TYR A 27 -13.96 6.91 12.84
C TYR A 27 -13.84 7.19 14.34
N GLY A 28 -14.13 8.41 14.77
CA GLY A 28 -13.98 8.87 16.15
C GLY A 28 -12.53 9.04 16.59
N GLU A 29 -12.35 9.47 17.83
CA GLU A 29 -11.04 9.81 18.39
C GLU A 29 -10.10 8.60 18.55
N LYS A 30 -10.64 7.39 18.61
CA LYS A 30 -9.83 6.15 18.75
C LYS A 30 -8.90 5.92 17.57
N GLN A 31 -9.24 6.44 16.38
CA GLN A 31 -8.46 6.29 15.15
C GLN A 31 -7.64 7.55 14.79
N GLN A 32 -7.38 8.43 15.75
CA GLN A 32 -6.59 9.65 15.55
C GLN A 32 -5.21 9.39 14.90
N HIS A 33 -4.58 8.26 15.20
CA HIS A 33 -3.29 7.91 14.59
C HIS A 33 -3.40 7.64 13.08
N LEU A 34 -4.47 6.95 12.64
CA LEU A 34 -4.75 6.74 11.21
C LEU A 34 -5.11 8.05 10.51
N THR A 35 -5.91 8.89 11.16
CA THR A 35 -6.24 10.22 10.63
C THR A 35 -4.98 11.05 10.45
N ALA A 36 -4.11 11.10 11.48
CA ALA A 36 -2.84 11.80 11.40
C ALA A 36 -1.98 11.26 10.25
N GLN A 37 -1.86 9.93 10.13
CA GLN A 37 -1.13 9.29 9.04
C GLN A 37 -1.67 9.72 7.67
N LYS A 38 -2.99 9.74 7.49
CA LYS A 38 -3.63 10.18 6.24
C LYS A 38 -3.42 11.65 5.93
N MET A 39 -3.46 12.51 6.94
CA MET A 39 -3.12 13.92 6.78
C MET A 39 -1.65 14.11 6.37
N ARG A 40 -0.71 13.33 6.94
CA ARG A 40 0.70 13.42 6.51
C ARG A 40 0.90 12.89 5.10
N GLU A 41 0.20 11.81 4.72
CA GLU A 41 0.24 11.25 3.36
C GLU A 41 -0.15 12.32 2.33
N LEU A 42 -1.26 13.03 2.56
CA LEU A 42 -1.70 14.12 1.70
C LEU A 42 -0.75 15.33 1.69
N ALA A 43 -0.17 15.67 2.84
CA ALA A 43 0.81 16.76 2.91
C ALA A 43 2.11 16.41 2.19
N TRP A 44 2.53 15.15 2.24
CA TRP A 44 3.70 14.69 1.51
C TRP A 44 3.45 14.68 0.00
N LEU A 45 2.26 14.25 -0.44
CA LEU A 45 1.83 14.38 -1.83
C LEU A 45 1.84 15.84 -2.29
N LEU A 46 1.32 16.76 -1.47
CA LEU A 46 1.33 18.19 -1.79
C LEU A 46 2.75 18.71 -1.99
N LYS A 47 3.71 18.35 -1.11
CA LYS A 47 5.12 18.71 -1.31
C LYS A 47 5.66 18.20 -2.65
N GLN A 48 5.30 16.97 -3.03
CA GLN A 48 5.73 16.38 -4.29
C GLN A 48 5.11 17.09 -5.50
N TYR A 49 3.84 17.49 -5.42
CA TYR A 49 3.18 18.28 -6.47
C TYR A 49 3.83 19.64 -6.64
N CYS A 50 4.09 20.35 -5.53
CA CYS A 50 4.75 21.65 -5.57
C CYS A 50 6.16 21.57 -6.17
N ALA A 51 6.88 20.48 -5.90
CA ALA A 51 8.20 20.23 -6.50
C ALA A 51 8.12 19.92 -8.00
N ALA A 52 7.10 19.17 -8.45
CA ALA A 52 6.91 18.82 -9.85
C ALA A 52 6.42 19.99 -10.72
N ASP A 53 5.57 20.87 -10.17
CA ASP A 53 4.95 22.00 -10.88
C ASP A 53 5.60 23.36 -10.55
N PHE A 54 6.77 23.36 -9.89
CA PHE A 54 7.51 24.56 -9.44
C PHE A 54 6.64 25.61 -8.71
N SER A 55 5.64 25.15 -7.96
CA SER A 55 4.60 25.98 -7.35
C SER A 55 4.60 25.83 -5.82
N PRO A 56 5.51 26.51 -5.09
CA PRO A 56 5.75 26.24 -3.67
C PRO A 56 4.56 26.58 -2.75
N ASN A 57 3.69 27.50 -3.16
CA ASN A 57 2.56 28.00 -2.35
C ASN A 57 1.20 27.41 -2.77
N ALA A 58 1.18 26.44 -3.67
CA ALA A 58 -0.05 25.84 -4.17
C ALA A 58 -0.78 25.06 -3.07
N GLN A 59 -2.11 25.04 -3.14
CA GLN A 59 -2.96 24.21 -2.30
C GLN A 59 -3.22 22.87 -2.98
N LEU A 60 -3.48 21.84 -2.19
CA LEU A 60 -3.88 20.53 -2.71
C LEU A 60 -5.06 20.59 -3.69
N GLY A 61 -6.01 21.50 -3.47
CA GLY A 61 -7.14 21.69 -4.39
C GLY A 61 -6.75 22.22 -5.77
N ASP A 62 -5.63 22.92 -5.91
CA ASP A 62 -5.19 23.49 -7.20
C ASP A 62 -4.70 22.40 -8.16
N PHE A 63 -4.28 21.25 -7.63
CA PHE A 63 -3.86 20.07 -8.39
C PHE A 63 -5.01 19.11 -8.71
N ILE A 64 -6.17 19.27 -8.08
CA ILE A 64 -7.37 18.45 -8.35
C ILE A 64 -8.14 19.11 -9.50
N LYS A 65 -7.52 19.08 -10.67
CA LYS A 65 -8.05 19.59 -11.93
C LYS A 65 -7.66 18.64 -13.06
N PRO A 66 -8.54 18.41 -14.05
CA PRO A 66 -8.22 17.51 -15.17
C PRO A 66 -6.90 17.89 -15.86
N ALA A 67 -6.66 19.18 -16.08
CA ALA A 67 -5.44 19.70 -16.71
C ALA A 67 -4.14 19.43 -15.92
N ARG A 68 -4.23 19.05 -14.64
CA ARG A 68 -3.08 18.76 -13.76
C ARG A 68 -2.93 17.26 -13.49
N PHE A 69 -3.74 16.41 -14.11
CA PHE A 69 -3.75 14.98 -13.84
C PHE A 69 -2.38 14.31 -14.09
N ASP A 70 -1.70 14.66 -15.18
CA ASP A 70 -0.37 14.12 -15.49
C ASP A 70 0.68 14.47 -14.43
N VAL A 71 0.61 15.69 -13.88
CA VAL A 71 1.48 16.13 -12.78
C VAL A 71 1.22 15.28 -11.53
N VAL A 72 -0.05 15.01 -11.24
CA VAL A 72 -0.45 14.14 -10.12
C VAL A 72 0.10 12.73 -10.31
N ILE A 73 -0.06 12.13 -11.50
CA ILE A 73 0.47 10.79 -11.80
C ILE A 73 2.00 10.74 -11.67
N SER A 74 2.70 11.73 -12.23
CA SER A 74 4.17 11.82 -12.14
C SER A 74 4.66 11.92 -10.70
N ALA A 75 4.02 12.77 -9.89
CA ALA A 75 4.36 12.92 -8.49
C ALA A 75 4.10 11.64 -7.68
N VAL A 76 2.98 10.94 -7.92
CA VAL A 76 2.67 9.67 -7.24
C VAL A 76 3.67 8.56 -7.64
N LYS A 77 4.07 8.54 -8.92
CA LYS A 77 5.13 7.64 -9.41
C LYS A 77 6.46 7.91 -8.71
N SER A 78 6.85 9.18 -8.59
CA SER A 78 8.05 9.57 -7.84
C SER A 78 7.96 9.16 -6.37
N LEU A 79 6.81 9.42 -5.72
CA LEU A 79 6.57 9.10 -4.31
C LEU A 79 6.69 7.59 -4.01
N SER A 80 6.11 6.79 -4.90
CA SER A 80 6.09 5.34 -4.77
C SER A 80 7.36 4.68 -5.31
N LYS A 81 8.32 5.51 -5.75
CA LYS A 81 9.61 5.14 -6.37
C LYS A 81 9.42 4.14 -7.49
N PHE A 82 8.73 4.61 -8.52
CA PHE A 82 8.64 3.89 -9.77
C PHE A 82 9.99 3.92 -10.47
N GLU A 83 10.52 2.75 -10.80
CA GLU A 83 11.77 2.56 -11.49
C GLU A 83 11.51 1.78 -12.79
N PHE A 84 12.24 2.13 -13.84
CA PHE A 84 12.16 1.42 -15.12
C PHE A 84 13.43 0.59 -15.30
N GLU A 85 13.34 -0.71 -15.06
CA GLU A 85 14.41 -1.69 -15.27
C GLU A 85 13.96 -2.71 -16.33
N GLY A 86 13.62 -2.23 -17.54
CA GLY A 86 13.01 -3.04 -18.60
C GLY A 86 11.52 -3.33 -18.39
N VAL A 87 11.09 -3.51 -17.13
CA VAL A 87 9.69 -3.49 -16.69
C VAL A 87 9.55 -2.42 -15.59
N GLN A 88 8.41 -1.75 -15.56
CA GLN A 88 8.11 -0.73 -14.55
C GLN A 88 7.85 -1.38 -13.18
N ARG A 89 8.76 -1.16 -12.23
CA ARG A 89 8.72 -1.69 -10.86
C ARG A 89 8.36 -0.60 -9.86
N VAL A 90 7.71 -0.99 -8.77
CA VAL A 90 7.25 -0.05 -7.73
C VAL A 90 7.86 -0.41 -6.37
N ALA A 91 8.68 0.45 -5.77
CA ALA A 91 9.27 0.13 -4.47
C ALA A 91 8.21 -0.01 -3.36
N THR A 92 7.22 0.88 -3.33
CA THR A 92 6.16 0.89 -2.32
C THR A 92 4.76 0.78 -2.95
N PRO A 93 4.37 -0.41 -3.44
CA PRO A 93 3.11 -0.60 -4.17
C PRO A 93 1.86 -0.39 -3.30
N SER A 94 1.97 -0.59 -1.99
CA SER A 94 0.88 -0.33 -1.07
C SER A 94 0.57 1.16 -0.92
N LEU A 95 1.56 2.04 -1.13
CA LEU A 95 1.37 3.48 -1.06
C LEU A 95 0.61 3.97 -2.30
N SER A 96 1.10 3.63 -3.50
CA SER A 96 0.45 4.01 -4.76
C SER A 96 -1.02 3.57 -4.82
N LEU A 97 -1.35 2.37 -4.34
CA LEU A 97 -2.74 1.88 -4.28
C LEU A 97 -3.60 2.64 -3.26
N LYS A 98 -3.02 3.16 -2.18
CA LYS A 98 -3.77 3.88 -1.13
C LYS A 98 -4.03 5.35 -1.47
N VAL A 99 -3.19 5.96 -2.29
CA VAL A 99 -3.27 7.39 -2.63
C VAL A 99 -4.57 7.72 -3.37
N VAL A 100 -5.05 6.87 -4.29
CA VAL A 100 -6.30 7.13 -5.04
C VAL A 100 -7.50 7.32 -4.12
N HIS A 101 -7.59 6.54 -3.04
CA HIS A 101 -8.68 6.68 -2.07
C HIS A 101 -8.61 8.02 -1.32
N SER A 102 -7.41 8.45 -0.97
CA SER A 102 -7.16 9.76 -0.37
C SER A 102 -7.54 10.89 -1.34
N LEU A 103 -7.21 10.77 -2.63
CA LEU A 103 -7.56 11.74 -3.68
C LEU A 103 -9.07 11.81 -3.93
N LYS A 104 -9.75 10.66 -4.07
CA LYS A 104 -11.21 10.61 -4.22
C LYS A 104 -11.93 11.28 -3.05
N ARG A 105 -11.40 11.16 -1.83
CA ARG A 105 -11.93 11.87 -0.68
C ARG A 105 -11.80 13.39 -0.84
N CYS A 106 -10.65 13.87 -1.30
CA CYS A 106 -10.45 15.30 -1.58
C CYS A 106 -11.40 15.81 -2.66
N VAL A 107 -11.58 15.05 -3.75
CA VAL A 107 -12.55 15.36 -4.83
C VAL A 107 -13.97 15.47 -4.28
N SER A 108 -14.39 14.50 -3.46
CA SER A 108 -15.72 14.52 -2.83
C SER A 108 -15.94 15.77 -1.96
N ILE A 109 -14.92 16.24 -1.23
CA ILE A 109 -15.00 17.45 -0.41
C ILE A 109 -15.08 18.70 -1.30
N LEU A 110 -14.28 18.77 -2.37
CA LEU A 110 -14.31 19.88 -3.32
C LEU A 110 -15.65 19.99 -4.04
N ARG A 111 -16.20 18.86 -4.50
CA ARG A 111 -17.54 18.79 -5.08
C ARG A 111 -18.62 19.25 -4.10
N GLY A 112 -18.56 18.81 -2.83
CA GLY A 112 -19.47 19.28 -1.79
C GLY A 112 -19.38 20.81 -1.59
N ARG A 113 -18.17 21.36 -1.58
CA ARG A 113 -17.94 22.81 -1.54
C ARG A 113 -18.56 23.51 -2.75
N ALA A 114 -18.33 22.97 -3.95
CA ALA A 114 -18.87 23.52 -5.21
C ALA A 114 -20.40 23.62 -5.17
N PHE A 115 -21.09 22.60 -4.65
CA PHE A 115 -22.54 22.63 -4.46
C PHE A 115 -22.98 23.72 -3.47
N HIS A 116 -22.28 23.87 -2.35
CA HIS A 116 -22.61 24.92 -1.37
C HIS A 116 -22.38 26.33 -1.92
N THR A 117 -21.33 26.54 -2.72
CA THR A 117 -20.98 27.85 -3.29
C THR A 117 -21.62 28.11 -4.65
N LYS A 118 -22.33 27.13 -5.23
CA LYS A 118 -22.87 27.16 -6.60
C LYS A 118 -21.79 27.45 -7.66
N ASP A 119 -20.58 26.97 -7.40
CA ASP A 119 -19.44 27.11 -8.30
C ASP A 119 -19.46 25.97 -9.32
N LYS A 120 -19.84 26.28 -10.56
CA LYS A 120 -19.99 25.29 -11.63
C LYS A 120 -18.65 24.80 -12.16
N ASP A 121 -17.66 25.68 -12.23
CA ASP A 121 -16.34 25.35 -12.76
C ASP A 121 -15.64 24.36 -11.81
N LEU A 122 -15.69 24.63 -10.50
CA LEU A 122 -15.15 23.71 -9.50
C LEU A 122 -15.88 22.35 -9.49
N GLN A 123 -17.18 22.36 -9.74
CA GLN A 123 -17.97 21.13 -9.84
C GLN A 123 -17.52 20.30 -11.05
N GLU A 124 -17.44 20.92 -12.23
CA GLU A 124 -17.03 20.26 -13.46
C GLU A 124 -15.59 19.72 -13.37
N ASP A 125 -14.66 20.53 -12.84
CA ASP A 125 -13.28 20.10 -12.59
C ASP A 125 -13.25 18.87 -11.67
N SER A 126 -14.01 18.88 -10.58
CA SER A 126 -14.06 17.77 -9.63
C SER A 126 -14.63 16.50 -10.26
N ASP A 127 -15.73 16.60 -11.01
CA ASP A 127 -16.39 15.46 -11.65
C ASP A 127 -15.52 14.86 -12.78
N ASN A 128 -14.87 15.71 -13.58
CA ASN A 128 -13.97 15.26 -14.64
C ASN A 128 -12.69 14.64 -14.06
N PHE A 129 -12.16 15.19 -12.97
CA PHE A 129 -11.02 14.59 -12.29
C PHE A 129 -11.36 13.22 -11.66
N GLU A 130 -12.56 13.06 -11.10
CA GLU A 130 -13.02 11.74 -10.59
C GLU A 130 -13.06 10.70 -11.72
N LYS A 131 -13.58 11.07 -12.89
CA LYS A 131 -13.60 10.19 -14.07
C LYS A 131 -12.20 9.77 -14.50
N LEU A 132 -11.23 10.70 -14.52
CA LEU A 132 -9.84 10.40 -14.84
C LEU A 132 -9.21 9.43 -13.82
N LEU A 133 -9.51 9.60 -12.52
CA LEU A 133 -9.08 8.65 -11.50
C LEU A 133 -9.68 7.25 -11.72
N ASP A 134 -10.89 7.13 -12.26
CA ASP A 134 -11.51 5.84 -12.52
C ASP A 134 -11.02 5.18 -13.82
N SER A 135 -10.82 5.97 -14.88
CA SER A 135 -10.42 5.45 -16.20
C SER A 135 -8.92 5.21 -16.30
N GLU A 136 -8.09 6.11 -15.77
CA GLU A 136 -6.66 6.12 -16.09
C GLU A 136 -5.76 5.59 -14.96
N TRP A 137 -6.18 5.75 -13.71
CA TRP A 137 -5.37 5.33 -12.56
C TRP A 137 -5.00 3.84 -12.60
N GLY A 138 -5.96 3.01 -13.04
CA GLY A 138 -5.83 1.57 -13.12
C GLY A 138 -4.59 1.14 -13.92
N HIS A 139 -4.44 1.68 -15.13
CA HIS A 139 -3.35 1.31 -16.02
C HIS A 139 -2.05 2.09 -15.71
N CYS A 140 -2.15 3.35 -15.28
CA CYS A 140 -0.98 4.17 -14.99
C CYS A 140 -0.23 3.75 -13.72
N ILE A 141 -0.95 3.25 -12.72
CA ILE A 141 -0.43 3.05 -11.36
C ILE A 141 -0.79 1.67 -10.82
N SER A 142 -2.09 1.32 -10.78
CA SER A 142 -2.54 0.11 -10.06
C SER A 142 -1.97 -1.17 -10.68
N TYR A 143 -1.98 -1.28 -12.01
CA TYR A 143 -1.48 -2.45 -12.74
C TYR A 143 -0.03 -2.77 -12.36
N HIS A 144 0.87 -1.78 -12.48
CA HIS A 144 2.28 -1.93 -12.12
C HIS A 144 2.49 -2.24 -10.63
N SER A 145 1.68 -1.63 -9.77
CA SER A 145 1.76 -1.84 -8.32
C SER A 145 1.33 -3.25 -7.93
N LEU A 146 0.24 -3.76 -8.52
CA LEU A 146 -0.26 -5.12 -8.29
C LEU A 146 0.70 -6.16 -8.85
N ASN A 147 1.20 -5.97 -10.07
CA ASN A 147 2.20 -6.87 -10.67
C ASN A 147 3.46 -6.95 -9.79
N THR A 148 3.95 -5.82 -9.28
CA THR A 148 5.10 -5.83 -8.35
C THR A 148 4.79 -6.57 -7.05
N VAL A 149 3.55 -6.48 -6.53
CA VAL A 149 3.14 -7.25 -5.33
C VAL A 149 3.11 -8.74 -5.63
N GLU A 150 2.59 -9.15 -6.79
CA GLU A 150 2.53 -10.54 -7.22
C GLU A 150 3.93 -11.11 -7.45
N GLU A 151 4.81 -10.39 -8.13
CA GLU A 151 6.22 -10.76 -8.29
C GLU A 151 6.91 -10.94 -6.93
N ARG A 152 6.68 -10.04 -5.97
CA ARG A 152 7.25 -10.17 -4.62
C ARG A 152 6.71 -11.36 -3.86
N LYS A 153 5.43 -11.71 -4.06
CA LYS A 153 4.82 -12.90 -3.45
C LYS A 153 5.41 -14.16 -4.07
N PHE A 154 5.58 -14.19 -5.39
CA PHE A 154 6.17 -15.31 -6.12
C PHE A 154 7.64 -15.52 -5.75
N ASN A 155 8.41 -14.44 -5.63
CA ASN A 155 9.83 -14.46 -5.27
C ASN A 155 10.08 -14.58 -3.76
N LYS A 156 9.02 -14.59 -2.93
CA LYS A 156 9.17 -14.78 -1.50
C LYS A 156 9.58 -16.23 -1.27
N ILE A 157 10.87 -16.44 -0.98
CA ILE A 157 11.39 -17.74 -0.56
C ILE A 157 10.59 -18.15 0.67
N GLU A 158 9.77 -19.19 0.50
CA GLU A 158 9.08 -19.83 1.61
C GLU A 158 10.16 -20.62 2.36
N ILE A 159 10.75 -19.98 3.38
CA ILE A 159 11.58 -20.68 4.35
C ILE A 159 10.60 -21.59 5.09
N LEU A 160 10.40 -22.79 4.55
CA LEU A 160 9.76 -23.87 5.27
C LEU A 160 10.46 -23.95 6.62
N SER A 161 9.70 -23.80 7.71
CA SER A 161 10.18 -23.94 9.10
C SER A 161 10.56 -25.38 9.45
N LEU A 162 11.03 -26.12 8.44
CA LEU A 162 10.97 -27.56 8.35
C LEU A 162 12.36 -28.18 8.39
N THR A 163 13.44 -27.43 8.62
CA THR A 163 14.77 -28.04 8.72
C THR A 163 14.90 -28.82 10.03
N GLU A 164 14.51 -28.24 11.17
CA GLU A 164 14.57 -28.95 12.46
C GLU A 164 13.58 -30.12 12.56
N ASP A 165 12.36 -29.93 12.07
CA ASP A 165 11.34 -30.98 12.12
C ASP A 165 11.60 -32.08 11.08
N LEU A 166 12.14 -31.77 9.89
CA LEU A 166 12.64 -32.81 8.97
C LEU A 166 13.84 -33.54 9.57
N GLU A 167 14.77 -32.85 10.23
CA GLU A 167 15.90 -33.50 10.87
C GLU A 167 15.47 -34.42 12.01
N LYS A 168 14.50 -34.01 12.82
CA LYS A 168 13.91 -34.86 13.87
C LYS A 168 13.20 -36.06 13.26
N LEU A 169 12.42 -35.85 12.19
CA LEU A 169 11.74 -36.92 11.47
C LEU A 169 12.76 -37.91 10.89
N GLN A 170 13.77 -37.42 10.18
CA GLN A 170 14.84 -38.23 9.57
C GLN A 170 15.60 -39.03 10.63
N ARG A 171 15.98 -38.40 11.75
CA ARG A 171 16.64 -39.10 12.88
C ARG A 171 15.75 -40.20 13.46
N SER A 172 14.46 -39.94 13.62
CA SER A 172 13.50 -40.94 14.15
C SER A 172 13.28 -42.12 13.20
N PHE A 173 13.29 -41.89 11.89
CA PHE A 173 13.19 -42.96 10.89
C PHE A 173 14.47 -43.81 10.88
N LEU A 174 15.63 -43.17 10.86
CA LEU A 174 16.91 -43.88 10.83
C LEU A 174 17.11 -44.73 12.09
N SER A 175 16.73 -44.24 13.27
CA SER A 175 16.83 -45.02 14.51
C SER A 175 15.88 -46.23 14.53
N LYS A 176 14.65 -46.09 14.03
CA LYS A 176 13.69 -47.22 13.90
C LYS A 176 14.15 -48.24 12.86
N ILE A 177 14.71 -47.78 11.75
CA ILE A 177 15.26 -48.67 10.72
C ILE A 177 16.43 -49.45 11.32
N SER A 178 17.38 -48.79 11.99
CA SER A 178 18.54 -49.47 12.59
C SER A 178 18.13 -50.49 13.64
N SER A 179 17.17 -50.17 14.51
CA SER A 179 16.69 -51.10 15.53
C SER A 179 15.98 -52.31 14.91
N SER A 180 15.16 -52.08 13.89
CA SER A 180 14.44 -53.17 13.19
C SER A 180 15.39 -54.06 12.40
N THR A 181 16.42 -53.49 11.76
CA THR A 181 17.45 -54.28 11.07
C THR A 181 18.31 -55.09 12.03
N GLN A 182 18.63 -54.56 13.22
CA GLN A 182 19.37 -55.32 14.24
C GLN A 182 18.58 -56.54 14.73
N VAL A 183 17.28 -56.37 14.97
CA VAL A 183 16.35 -57.47 15.34
C VAL A 183 16.24 -58.52 14.24
N LEU A 184 16.43 -58.16 12.97
CA LEU A 184 16.42 -59.11 11.85
C LEU A 184 17.75 -59.86 11.68
N THR A 185 18.88 -59.29 12.09
CA THR A 185 20.21 -59.95 12.04
C THR A 185 20.48 -60.90 13.19
N GLU A 186 19.90 -60.67 14.37
CA GLU A 186 19.93 -61.59 15.50
C GLU A 186 18.48 -61.85 15.94
N PRO A 187 17.82 -62.92 15.49
CA PRO A 187 16.42 -63.12 15.80
C PRO A 187 16.26 -63.85 17.16
N PRO A 188 15.81 -63.19 18.24
CA PRO A 188 15.25 -63.90 19.37
C PRO A 188 13.86 -64.44 18.99
N LEU A 189 13.50 -65.64 19.47
CA LEU A 189 12.25 -66.35 19.13
C LEU A 189 10.96 -65.52 19.36
N GLU A 190 11.01 -64.49 20.19
CA GLU A 190 9.88 -63.61 20.55
C GLU A 190 9.62 -62.48 19.53
N ALA A 191 10.57 -62.19 18.63
CA ALA A 191 10.51 -61.05 17.70
C ALA A 191 9.39 -61.15 16.64
N TRP A 192 8.87 -62.36 16.40
CA TRP A 192 7.82 -62.60 15.40
C TRP A 192 6.44 -62.08 15.85
N SER A 193 6.22 -61.86 17.15
CA SER A 193 4.93 -61.40 17.70
C SER A 193 4.63 -59.91 17.44
N HIS A 194 5.65 -59.13 17.09
CA HIS A 194 5.55 -57.68 16.88
C HIS A 194 5.54 -57.25 15.40
N LEU A 195 5.56 -58.21 14.47
CA LEU A 195 5.58 -57.98 13.02
C LEU A 195 4.22 -58.23 12.32
N ALA A 196 3.15 -58.47 13.08
CA ALA A 196 1.79 -58.65 12.60
C ALA A 196 0.93 -57.39 12.80
#